data_AF-A0A938DGJ5-F1
#
_entry.id   AF-A0A938DGJ5-F1
#
_cell.length_a   1.000
_cell.length_b   1.000
_cell.length_c   1.000
_cell.angle_alpha   90.00
_cell.angle_beta   90.00
_cell.angle_gamma   90.00
#
_symmetry.space_group_name_H-M   'P 1'
#
loop_
_entity.id
_entity.type
_entity.pdbx_description
1 polymer ?
#
loop_
_entity_poly.entity_id
_entity_poly.type
_entity_poly.pdbx_seq_one_letter_code
_entity_poly.pdbx_strand_id
1 'polypeptide(L)'
;TSEPLRLGEYTTAGLRFLNPDVFTTKPDFPDYLLADRGLSTDPTPIAPGESKEIAVKVQDARWDIERLSDLAYDTDSQIGGLLMFFSPTGRRFAAEIGGPVIPKFVAGDMP
;
A
#
# COMPACT_ATOMS: atom_id res chain seq x y z
N THR A 1 6.37 19.03 -1.36
CA THR A 1 7.84 18.88 -1.48
C THR A 1 8.34 19.70 -2.67
N SER A 2 9.65 19.85 -2.88
CA SER A 2 10.25 20.53 -4.04
C SER A 2 10.68 19.59 -5.16
N GLU A 3 10.43 18.29 -5.00
CA GLU A 3 10.75 17.23 -5.97
C GLU A 3 9.47 16.43 -6.26
N PRO A 4 9.32 15.89 -7.48
CA PRO A 4 8.19 15.03 -7.81
C PRO A 4 8.22 13.75 -6.95
N LEU A 5 7.06 13.23 -6.60
CA LEU A 5 6.94 12.08 -5.71
C LEU A 5 6.23 10.92 -6.37
N ARG A 6 6.71 9.70 -6.11
CA ARG A 6 6.02 8.45 -6.47
C ARG A 6 5.65 7.69 -5.21
N LEU A 7 4.48 7.04 -5.19
CA LEU A 7 4.10 6.14 -4.11
C LEU A 7 4.88 4.83 -4.24
N GLY A 8 5.73 4.54 -3.26
CA GLY A 8 6.60 3.37 -3.27
C GLY A 8 6.17 2.25 -2.34
N GLU A 9 5.53 2.57 -1.22
CA GLU A 9 5.16 1.57 -0.23
C GLU A 9 3.91 1.97 0.56
N TYR A 10 3.10 0.97 0.91
CA TYR A 10 2.06 1.05 1.92
C TYR A 10 2.41 0.09 3.05
N THR A 11 2.39 0.58 4.29
CA THR A 11 2.68 -0.21 5.48
C THR A 11 1.46 -0.26 6.39
N THR A 12 1.07 -1.45 6.82
CA THR A 12 0.02 -1.65 7.84
C THR A 12 0.29 -2.94 8.61
N ALA A 13 -0.01 -2.96 9.93
CA ALA A 13 0.22 -4.10 10.81
C ALA A 13 1.62 -4.77 10.70
N GLY A 14 2.64 -4.02 10.30
CA GLY A 14 4.00 -4.54 10.03
C GLY A 14 4.20 -5.16 8.64
N LEU A 15 3.13 -5.40 7.87
CA LEU A 15 3.21 -5.78 6.46
C LEU A 15 3.65 -4.59 5.62
N ARG A 16 4.45 -4.88 4.58
CA ARG A 16 4.94 -3.91 3.61
C ARG A 16 4.51 -4.32 2.21
N PHE A 17 3.70 -3.48 1.57
CA PHE A 17 3.27 -3.63 0.18
C PHE A 17 4.06 -2.66 -0.68
N LEU A 18 4.95 -3.19 -1.53
CA LEU A 18 5.87 -2.39 -2.33
C LEU A 18 5.37 -2.21 -3.76
N ASN A 19 5.66 -1.03 -4.32
CA ASN A 19 5.56 -0.74 -5.73
C ASN A 19 6.86 -1.14 -6.43
N PRO A 20 6.86 -2.13 -7.32
CA PRO A 20 8.08 -2.57 -8.02
C PRO A 20 8.64 -1.52 -8.98
N ASP A 21 7.86 -0.50 -9.37
CA ASP A 21 8.34 0.62 -10.19
C ASP A 21 9.20 1.63 -9.40
N VAL A 22 9.16 1.53 -8.07
CA VAL A 22 9.95 2.35 -7.13
C VAL A 22 11.00 1.50 -6.42
N PHE A 23 10.63 0.32 -5.92
CA PHE A 23 11.52 -0.65 -5.33
C PHE A 23 11.96 -1.68 -6.38
N THR A 24 13.00 -1.34 -7.15
CA THR A 24 13.56 -2.23 -8.17
C THR A 24 14.42 -3.36 -7.58
N THR A 25 14.77 -3.26 -6.30
CA THR A 25 15.45 -4.31 -5.53
C THR A 25 14.63 -4.63 -4.28
N LYS A 26 14.57 -5.92 -3.94
CA LYS A 26 13.89 -6.39 -2.73
C LYS A 26 14.70 -5.94 -1.50
N PRO A 27 14.11 -5.19 -0.56
CA PRO A 27 14.79 -4.84 0.68
C PRO A 27 14.97 -6.08 1.57
N ASP A 28 15.98 -6.05 2.43
CA ASP A 28 16.12 -7.05 3.50
C ASP A 28 15.01 -6.82 4.54
N PHE A 29 14.02 -7.71 4.54
CA PHE A 29 12.86 -7.67 5.44
C PHE A 29 12.28 -9.09 5.56
N PRO A 30 11.66 -9.47 6.70
CA PRO A 30 11.08 -10.80 6.84
C PRO A 30 10.08 -11.14 5.73
N ASP A 31 10.31 -12.26 5.05
CA ASP A 31 9.55 -12.65 3.86
C ASP A 31 8.05 -12.80 4.11
N TYR A 32 7.65 -13.23 5.31
CA TYR A 32 6.23 -13.40 5.65
C TYR A 32 5.49 -12.06 5.79
N LEU A 33 6.20 -10.94 5.94
CA LEU A 33 5.62 -9.59 6.03
C LEU A 33 5.87 -8.73 4.79
N LEU A 34 6.60 -9.22 3.79
CA LEU A 34 6.98 -8.44 2.61
C LEU A 34 6.22 -8.90 1.36
N ALA A 35 5.36 -8.02 0.86
CA ALA A 35 4.73 -8.12 -0.46
C ALA A 35 5.47 -7.21 -1.45
N ASP A 36 6.52 -7.73 -2.09
CA ASP A 36 7.42 -6.99 -2.98
C ASP A 36 6.77 -6.49 -4.28
N ARG A 37 5.62 -7.07 -4.65
CA ARG A 37 4.76 -6.62 -5.76
C ARG A 37 3.33 -6.32 -5.30
N GLY A 38 3.19 -5.99 -4.02
CA GLY A 38 1.90 -5.85 -3.36
C GLY A 38 1.16 -4.53 -3.62
N LEU A 39 1.80 -3.55 -4.25
CA LEU A 39 1.23 -2.23 -4.51
C LEU A 39 1.39 -1.81 -5.97
N SER A 40 0.34 -1.25 -6.56
CA SER A 40 0.40 -0.60 -7.88
C SER A 40 -0.45 0.65 -7.95
N THR A 41 0.00 1.61 -8.78
CA THR A 41 -0.65 2.90 -9.03
C THR A 41 -0.46 3.31 -10.48
N ASP A 42 -1.12 4.41 -10.89
CA ASP A 42 -0.67 5.18 -12.05
C ASP A 42 0.82 5.58 -11.87
N PRO A 43 1.69 5.41 -12.89
CA PRO A 43 3.13 5.63 -12.75
C PRO A 43 3.52 7.12 -12.77
N THR A 44 2.58 8.02 -13.05
CA THR A 44 2.86 9.45 -13.22
C THR A 44 3.15 10.08 -11.86
N PRO A 45 4.37 10.63 -11.63
CA PRO A 45 4.72 11.27 -10.36
C PRO A 45 3.83 12.46 -10.04
N ILE A 46 3.63 12.72 -8.75
CA ILE A 46 2.96 13.93 -8.25
C ILE A 46 3.99 15.07 -8.26
N ALA A 47 3.73 16.14 -9.00
CA ALA A 47 4.63 17.27 -9.12
C ALA A 47 4.67 18.13 -7.84
N PRO A 48 5.73 18.95 -7.64
CA PRO A 48 5.78 19.92 -6.56
C PRO A 48 4.56 20.86 -6.57
N GLY A 49 3.81 20.90 -5.46
CA GLY A 49 2.62 21.74 -5.31
C GLY A 49 1.36 21.20 -5.98
N GLU A 50 1.44 20.06 -6.68
CA GLU A 50 0.27 19.41 -7.26
C GLU A 50 -0.56 18.71 -6.17
N SER A 51 -1.89 18.77 -6.32
CA SER A 51 -2.84 17.93 -5.61
C SER A 51 -3.44 16.95 -6.60
N LYS A 52 -3.27 15.65 -6.36
CA LYS A 52 -3.69 14.58 -7.27
C LYS A 52 -4.41 13.49 -6.48
N GLU A 53 -5.58 13.08 -6.97
CA GLU A 53 -6.24 11.86 -6.53
C GLU A 53 -5.64 10.67 -7.31
N ILE A 54 -5.23 9.63 -6.59
CA ILE A 54 -4.63 8.43 -7.19
C ILE A 54 -5.39 7.18 -6.77
N ALA A 55 -5.69 6.32 -7.73
CA ALA A 55 -6.15 4.97 -7.43
C ALA A 55 -4.95 4.10 -7.05
N VAL A 56 -5.01 3.48 -5.87
CA VAL A 56 -3.99 2.57 -5.36
C VAL A 56 -4.60 1.18 -5.24
N LYS A 57 -3.95 0.18 -5.84
CA LYS A 57 -4.32 -1.22 -5.67
C LYS A 57 -3.31 -1.88 -4.75
N VAL A 58 -3.80 -2.46 -3.66
CA VAL A 58 -3.02 -3.31 -2.75
C VAL A 58 -3.52 -4.74 -2.90
N GLN A 59 -2.63 -5.67 -3.23
CA GLN A 59 -2.98 -7.07 -3.45
C GLN A 59 -1.79 -7.99 -3.14
N ASP A 60 -1.93 -8.85 -2.13
CA ASP A 60 -0.99 -9.93 -1.84
C ASP A 60 -1.69 -11.00 -0.99
N ALA A 61 -1.21 -12.26 -1.06
CA ALA A 61 -1.72 -13.33 -0.20
C ALA A 61 -1.53 -13.04 1.29
N ARG A 62 -0.49 -12.26 1.66
CA ARG A 62 -0.22 -11.88 3.05
C ARG A 62 -1.34 -11.06 3.69
N TRP A 63 -2.12 -10.33 2.91
CA TRP A 63 -3.31 -9.63 3.43
C TRP A 63 -4.30 -10.62 4.06
N ASP A 64 -4.52 -11.76 3.41
CA ASP A 64 -5.38 -12.83 3.92
C ASP A 64 -4.70 -13.67 4.99
N ILE A 65 -3.44 -14.05 4.79
CA ILE A 65 -2.68 -14.89 5.73
C ILE A 65 -2.57 -14.21 7.11
N GLU A 66 -2.35 -12.90 7.13
CA GLU A 66 -2.28 -12.09 8.36
C GLU A 66 -3.66 -11.60 8.82
N ARG A 67 -4.74 -12.17 8.24
CA ARG A 67 -6.13 -11.95 8.63
C ARG A 67 -6.57 -10.48 8.56
N LEU A 68 -5.95 -9.65 7.71
CA LEU A 68 -6.41 -8.29 7.47
C LEU A 68 -7.72 -8.25 6.66
N SER A 69 -8.05 -9.32 5.94
CA SER A 69 -9.38 -9.49 5.32
C SER A 69 -10.47 -9.87 6.32
N ASP A 70 -10.12 -10.37 7.51
CA ASP A 70 -11.07 -10.58 8.60
C ASP A 70 -11.61 -9.24 9.16
N LEU A 71 -11.15 -8.09 8.65
CA LEU A 71 -11.75 -6.77 8.90
C LEU A 71 -13.27 -6.74 8.68
N ALA A 72 -13.82 -7.61 7.83
CA ALA A 72 -15.26 -7.74 7.65
C ALA A 72 -16.00 -8.24 8.91
N TYR A 73 -15.30 -8.86 9.86
CA TYR A 73 -15.82 -9.29 11.16
C TYR A 73 -15.67 -8.23 12.25
N ASP A 74 -14.82 -7.23 12.04
CA ASP A 74 -14.64 -6.15 13.01
C ASP A 74 -15.89 -5.27 13.09
N THR A 75 -16.15 -4.72 14.28
CA THR A 75 -17.29 -3.82 14.50
C THR A 75 -17.15 -2.49 13.77
N ASP A 76 -15.94 -2.14 13.33
CA ASP A 76 -15.63 -0.91 12.61
C ASP A 76 -14.81 -1.24 11.36
N SER A 77 -15.41 -1.05 10.18
CA SER A 77 -14.77 -1.38 8.91
C SER A 77 -13.89 -0.21 8.45
N GLN A 78 -12.68 -0.15 9.02
CA GLN A 78 -11.70 0.90 8.76
C GLN A 78 -10.32 0.33 8.51
N ILE A 79 -9.54 1.04 7.70
CA ILE A 79 -8.10 0.79 7.54
C ILE A 79 -7.29 1.89 8.21
N GLY A 80 -6.04 1.57 8.51
CA GLY A 80 -5.03 2.53 8.93
C GLY A 80 -3.64 2.07 8.47
N GLY A 81 -2.75 3.03 8.23
CA GLY A 81 -1.37 2.74 7.86
C GLY A 81 -0.59 3.97 7.43
N LEU A 82 0.55 3.71 6.80
CA LEU A 82 1.45 4.74 6.28
C LEU A 82 1.65 4.55 4.78
N LEU A 83 1.53 5.65 4.03
CA LEU A 83 1.97 5.75 2.65
C LEU A 83 3.37 6.36 2.61
N MET A 84 4.28 5.67 1.93
CA MET A 84 5.66 6.09 1.77
C MET A 84 5.90 6.56 0.34
N PHE A 85 6.14 7.86 0.19
CA PHE A 85 6.45 8.50 -1.08
C PHE A 85 7.96 8.69 -1.23
N PHE A 86 8.46 8.60 -2.47
CA PHE A 86 9.88 8.70 -2.77
C PHE A 86 10.15 9.73 -3.87
N SER A 87 11.17 10.57 -3.68
CA SER A 87 11.68 11.49 -4.70
C SER A 87 12.70 10.80 -5.62
N PRO A 88 13.09 11.41 -6.77
CA PRO A 88 14.14 10.90 -7.64
C PRO A 88 15.50 10.75 -6.95
N THR A 89 15.78 11.58 -5.93
CA THR A 89 17.01 11.52 -5.13
C THR A 89 16.98 10.45 -4.04
N GLY A 90 15.89 9.69 -3.91
CA GLY A 90 15.73 8.62 -2.92
C GLY A 90 15.24 9.11 -1.55
N ARG A 91 14.84 10.38 -1.42
CA ARG A 91 14.27 10.88 -0.16
C ARG A 91 12.88 10.30 0.06
N ARG A 92 12.63 9.81 1.27
CA ARG A 92 11.34 9.25 1.69
C ARG A 92 10.50 10.30 2.43
N PHE A 93 9.22 10.36 2.11
CA PHE A 93 8.21 11.18 2.77
C PHE A 93 7.06 10.27 3.20
N ALA A 94 6.72 10.28 4.49
CA ALA A 94 5.63 9.48 5.03
C ALA A 94 4.37 10.33 5.19
N ALA A 95 3.22 9.75 4.84
CA ALA A 95 1.91 10.32 5.13
C ALA A 95 1.03 9.24 5.77
N GLU A 96 0.23 9.62 6.76
CA GLU A 96 -0.78 8.75 7.34
C GLU A 96 -1.94 8.56 6.36
N ILE A 97 -2.47 7.34 6.31
CA ILE A 97 -3.73 7.03 5.64
C ILE A 97 -4.62 6.27 6.59
N GLY A 98 -5.90 6.61 6.61
CA GLY A 98 -6.90 5.91 7.40
C GLY A 98 -8.31 6.35 7.03
N GLY A 99 -9.27 5.47 7.29
CA GLY A 99 -10.67 5.77 7.04
C GLY A 99 -11.52 4.53 6.75
N PRO A 100 -12.83 4.74 6.55
CA PRO A 100 -13.77 3.68 6.29
C PRO A 100 -13.52 3.02 4.93
N VAL A 101 -13.65 1.70 4.90
CA VAL A 101 -13.60 0.90 3.68
C VAL A 101 -14.86 0.06 3.55
N ILE A 102 -15.25 -0.26 2.32
CA ILE A 102 -16.47 -1.01 2.05
C ILE A 102 -16.08 -2.41 1.54
N PRO A 103 -16.56 -3.49 2.18
CA PRO A 103 -16.28 -4.84 1.71
C PRO A 103 -16.98 -5.12 0.39
N LYS A 104 -16.34 -5.92 -0.46
CA LYS A 104 -16.98 -6.50 -1.64
C LYS A 104 -17.15 -8.01 -1.42
N PHE A 105 -18.40 -8.45 -1.24
CA PHE A 105 -18.72 -9.86 -1.14
C PHE A 105 -18.66 -10.51 -2.53
N VAL A 106 -17.74 -11.47 -2.68
CA VAL A 106 -17.55 -12.27 -3.89
C VAL A 106 -17.87 -13.73 -3.59
N ALA A 107 -18.24 -14.50 -4.61
CA ALA A 107 -18.37 -15.95 -4.45
C ALA A 107 -16.98 -16.53 -4.07
N GLY A 108 -16.92 -17.28 -2.98
CA GLY A 108 -15.72 -18.01 -2.60
C GLY A 108 -15.59 -19.30 -3.41
N ASP A 109 -14.37 -19.82 -3.54
CA ASP A 109 -14.19 -21.21 -3.91
C ASP A 109 -14.84 -22.06 -2.80
N MET A 110 -15.89 -22.80 -3.17
CA MET A 110 -16.42 -23.87 -2.33
C MET A 110 -15.32 -24.94 -2.24
N PRO A 111 -15.00 -25.48 -1.05
CA PRO A 111 -14.19 -26.68 -0.96
C PRO A 111 -14.83 -27.86 -1.71
#